data_AF-A0A928XJH0-F1
#
_entry.id   AF-A0A928XJH0-F1
#
_cell.length_a   1.000
_cell.length_b   1.000
_cell.length_c   1.000
_cell.angle_alpha   90.00
_cell.angle_beta   90.00
_cell.angle_gamma   90.00
#
_symmetry.space_group_name_H-M   'P 1'
#
loop_
_entity.id
_entity.type
_entity.pdbx_description
1 polymer ?
#
loop_
_entity_poly.entity_id
_entity_poly.type
_entity_poly.pdbx_seq_one_letter_code
_entity_poly.pdbx_strand_id
1 'polypeptide(L)' 'MLPDKNSAQITRLLARLRAHHLIKKVGQRYKYYLTDFGRQVVSMALKLREIVVIPGLASNVQVQT' A
#
# COMPACT_ATOMS: atom_id res chain seq x y z
N MET A 1 -15.89 -1.73 -6.46
CA MET A 1 -15.03 -2.93 -6.35
C MET A 1 -13.85 -2.71 -7.27
N LEU A 2 -12.59 -2.90 -6.83
CA LEU A 2 -11.45 -2.77 -7.75
C LEU A 2 -11.61 -3.82 -8.86
N PRO A 3 -11.52 -3.44 -10.15
CA PRO A 3 -11.88 -4.34 -11.26
C PRO A 3 -10.98 -5.59 -11.33
N ASP A 4 -9.73 -5.50 -10.88
CA ASP A 4 -8.73 -6.56 -11.10
C ASP A 4 -8.54 -7.51 -9.89
N LYS A 5 -9.36 -7.39 -8.83
CA LYS A 5 -9.15 -8.16 -7.60
C LYS A 5 -10.43 -8.84 -7.11
N ASN A 6 -10.31 -10.14 -6.83
CA ASN A 6 -11.36 -10.91 -6.19
C ASN A 6 -11.55 -10.45 -4.73
N SER A 7 -12.79 -10.40 -4.26
CA SER A 7 -13.18 -10.11 -2.86
C SER A 7 -12.37 -10.90 -1.83
N ALA A 8 -12.04 -12.16 -2.11
CA ALA A 8 -11.19 -12.98 -1.24
C ALA A 8 -9.75 -12.46 -1.15
N GLN A 9 -9.19 -11.96 -2.27
CA GLN A 9 -7.85 -11.38 -2.31
C GLN A 9 -7.80 -10.06 -1.53
N ILE A 10 -8.82 -9.20 -1.69
CA ILE A 10 -8.93 -7.94 -0.94
C ILE A 10 -9.02 -8.22 0.57
N THR A 11 -9.85 -9.20 0.96
CA THR A 11 -10.00 -9.58 2.38
C THR A 11 -8.68 -10.05 2.98
N ARG A 12 -7.92 -10.88 2.26
CA ARG A 12 -6.59 -11.32 2.68
C ARG A 12 -5.59 -10.16 2.79
N LEU A 13 -5.64 -9.21 1.85
CA LEU A 13 -4.79 -8.03 1.89
C LEU A 13 -5.08 -7.18 3.14
N LEU A 14 -6.36 -6.92 3.42
CA LEU A 14 -6.78 -6.20 4.62
C LEU A 14 -6.37 -6.93 5.90
N ALA A 15 -6.47 -8.26 5.93
CA ALA A 15 -6.01 -9.07 7.06
C ALA A 15 -4.50 -8.93 7.28
N ARG A 16 -3.70 -8.95 6.21
CA ARG A 16 -2.25 -8.76 6.29
C ARG A 16 -1.88 -7.34 6.77
N LEU A 17 -2.54 -6.31 6.25
CA LEU A 17 -2.32 -4.93 6.71
C LEU A 17 -2.69 -4.75 8.18
N ARG A 18 -3.71 -5.48 8.66
CA ARG A 18 -4.08 -5.52 10.08
C ARG A 18 -3.04 -6.24 10.94
N ALA A 19 -2.47 -7.34 10.45
CA ALA A 19 -1.42 -8.09 11.15
C ALA A 19 -0.15 -7.25 11.37
N HIS A 20 0.19 -6.38 10.41
CA HIS A 20 1.28 -5.41 10.54
C HIS A 20 0.90 -4.12 11.27
N HIS A 21 -0.29 -4.07 11.89
CA HIS A 21 -0.77 -2.90 12.63
C HIS A 21 -0.82 -1.59 11.81
N LEU A 22 -0.90 -1.67 10.48
CA LEU A 22 -0.98 -0.49 9.62
C LEU A 22 -2.40 0.10 9.59
N ILE A 23 -3.40 -0.76 9.72
CA ILE A 23 -4.82 -0.39 9.70
C ILE A 23 -5.58 -0.95 10.90
N LYS A 24 -6.56 -0.19 11.38
CA LYS A 24 -7.50 -0.58 12.44
C LYS A 24 -8.92 -0.65 11.88
N LYS A 25 -9.64 -1.73 12.19
CA LYS A 25 -11.05 -1.90 11.81
C LYS A 25 -11.94 -1.14 12.78
N VAL A 26 -12.92 -0.41 12.25
CA VAL A 26 -14.00 0.19 13.05
C VAL A 26 -15.03 -0.88 13.39
N GLY A 27 -15.49 -0.91 14.65
CA GLY A 27 -16.57 -1.81 15.06
C GLY A 27 -17.82 -1.64 14.20
N GLN A 28 -18.51 -2.75 13.91
CA GLN A 28 -19.82 -2.78 13.23
C GLN A 28 -19.87 -2.20 11.80
N ARG A 29 -18.74 -1.82 11.19
CA ARG A 29 -18.68 -1.34 9.80
C ARG A 29 -17.48 -1.92 9.05
N TYR A 30 -17.54 -1.88 7.73
CA TYR A 30 -16.42 -2.22 6.83
C TYR A 30 -15.41 -1.06 6.69
N LYS A 31 -15.38 -0.12 7.64
CA LYS A 31 -14.47 1.04 7.62
C LYS A 31 -13.16 0.69 8.31
N TYR A 32 -12.05 1.10 7.68
CA TYR A 32 -10.70 0.91 8.18
C TYR A 32 -10.01 2.27 8.22
N TYR A 33 -9.30 2.55 9.31
CA TYR A 33 -8.48 3.76 9.45
C TYR A 33 -7.01 3.39 9.59
N LEU A 34 -6.13 4.30 9.17
CA LEU A 34 -4.69 4.16 9.41
C LEU A 34 -4.38 4.38 10.90
N THR A 35 -3.50 3.55 11.43
CA THR A 35 -2.88 3.78 12.75
C THR A 35 -1.82 4.87 12.65
N ASP A 36 -1.29 5.35 13.78
CA ASP A 36 -0.16 6.30 13.78
C ASP A 36 1.05 5.74 13.03
N PHE A 37 1.37 4.48 13.28
CA PHE A 37 2.42 3.76 12.55
C PHE A 37 2.08 3.63 11.06
N GLY A 38 0.83 3.30 10.73
CA GLY A 38 0.37 3.23 9.33
C GLY A 38 0.53 4.55 8.58
N ARG A 39 0.27 5.69 9.22
CA ARG A 39 0.52 7.02 8.64
C ARG A 39 1.99 7.23 8.31
N GLN A 40 2.89 6.93 9.25
CA GLN A 40 4.33 7.06 9.04
C GLN A 40 4.83 6.16 7.90
N VAL A 41 4.37 4.91 7.86
CA VAL A 41 4.74 3.95 6.80
C VAL A 41 4.26 4.43 5.44
N VAL A 42 3.03 4.94 5.32
CA VAL A 42 2.51 5.48 4.05
C VAL A 42 3.32 6.69 3.59
N SER A 43 3.64 7.62 4.49
CA SER A 43 4.50 8.77 4.17
C SER A 43 5.90 8.35 3.72
N MET A 44 6.49 7.35 4.39
CA MET A 44 7.79 6.82 4.00
C MET A 44 7.73 6.07 2.67
N ALA A 45 6.68 5.29 2.43
CA ALA A 45 6.47 4.58 1.17
C ALA A 45 6.30 5.55 -0.02
N LEU A 46 5.62 6.68 0.19
CA LEU A 46 5.50 7.73 -0.81
C LEU A 46 6.87 8.33 -1.14
N LYS A 47 7.64 8.71 -0.12
CA LYS A 47 9.01 9.24 -0.31
C LYS A 47 9.94 8.21 -0.97
N LEU A 48 9.88 6.94 -0.56
CA LEU A 48 10.63 5.85 -1.16
C LEU A 48 10.29 5.67 -2.64
N ARG A 49 9.01 5.78 -3.00
CA ARG A 49 8.59 5.73 -4.40
C ARG A 49 9.24 6.84 -5.22
N GLU A 50 9.23 8.07 -4.71
CA GLU A 50 9.81 9.22 -5.39
C GLU A 50 11.33 9.12 -5.55
N ILE A 51 12.02 8.69 -4.50
CA ILE A 51 13.50 8.69 -4.46
C ILE A 51 14.10 7.42 -5.09
N VAL A 52 13.41 6.29 -5.02
CA VAL A 52 13.98 4.98 -5.43
C VAL A 52 13.29 4.43 -6.67
N VAL A 53 11.96 4.42 -6.69
CA VAL A 53 11.21 3.75 -7.77
C VAL A 53 11.23 4.59 -9.03
N ILE A 54 11.02 5.91 -8.96
CA ILE A 54 11.03 6.77 -10.16
C ILE A 54 12.42 6.76 -10.82
N PRO A 55 13.54 7.00 -10.11
CA PRO A 55 14.86 6.98 -10.75
C PRO A 55 15.24 5.59 -11.27
N GLY A 56 14.93 4.52 -10.52
CA GLY A 56 15.20 3.15 -10.95
C GLY A 56 14.37 2.70 -12.16
N LEU A 57 13.20 3.29 -12.39
CA LEU A 57 12.42 3.07 -13.61
C LEU A 57 12.91 3.96 -14.76
N ALA A 58 13.29 5.21 -14.49
CA ALA A 58 13.83 6.12 -15.49
C ALA A 58 15.17 5.63 -16.07
N SER A 59 16.05 5.05 -15.25
CA SER A 59 17.32 4.48 -15.70
C SER A 59 17.14 3.25 -16.60
N ASN A 60 16.13 2.42 -16.35
CA ASN A 60 15.84 1.22 -17.15
C ASN A 60 15.19 1.53 -18.51
N VAL A 61 14.70 2.75 -18.73
CA VAL A 61 14.16 3.21 -20.03
C VAL A 61 15.28 3.63 -21.00
N GLN A 62 16.49 3.96 -20.50
CA GLN A 62 17.57 4.52 -21.34
C GLN A 62 18.49 3.48 -21.99
N VAL A 63 18.33 2.18 -21.73
CA VAL A 63 19.24 1.11 -22.21
C VAL A 63 18.66 0.32 -23.40
N GLN A 64 17.80 0.96 -24.20
CA GLN A 64 17.33 0.42 -25.47
C GLN A 64 17.50 1.50 -26.55
N THR A 65 18.72 1.65 -27.06
CA THR A 65 19.01 2.37 -28.32
C THR A 65 20.18 1.72 -29.00
#